data_AF-A0A0Q3P982-F1
#
_entry.id   AF-A0A0Q3P982-F1
#
_cell.length_a   1.000
_cell.length_b   1.000
_cell.length_c   1.000
_cell.angle_alpha   90.00
_cell.angle_beta   90.00
_cell.angle_gamma   90.00
#
_symmetry.space_group_name_H-M   'P 1'
#
loop_
_entity.id
_entity.type
_entity.pdbx_description
1 polymer ?
#
loop_
_entity_poly.entity_id
_entity_poly.type
_entity_poly.pdbx_seq_one_letter_code
_entity_poly.pdbx_strand_id
1 'polypeptide(L)'
;MIIKILGSSGFDFHGIKYNDKKVENGKGELMLMKNFPSFINESSNQQQVRDYLKSVSKNEKVKKPQLHAVISTKFQNHSKDELTKVAENFMEEMGYGMQPFIVVFHKDTDNNHIHIVSTRVDKQTGKKINDSYERLKAQKALSITMEKLYGQKPEEELEKLLNYKISSLNQLETLLNRNGYRIGKNTNDENSLNIFKNGVNQKSIRGDQIVFDNSKNDKRAKQIKAIVSKYKELYSNKVFKVEDNRKNEAVLPKKKTTEGGNDSNMKIAFESELQKKLKDVFGIDMVFHQKDDKNPFGYTVIDHKTGKVYIGSDIMKMNEVFEFTSDKLDKKTFEILKDYNVRSQETKKILLEFLNKNNAEAEIKDFMLFENRGKKDLETYRKVQFEVKDFIRNNKNTNDEKNISIIKGEDGKMYAVHTRFHYIGALQSLIGEKEYQKLLNPIQANENRTENNERNGLSKTVNEMLFELLKSSGTAKDPAEIELKKRRKKRR
;
A
#
# COMPACT_ATOMS: atom_id res chain seq x y z
N MET A 1 -6.91 -2.24 2.18
CA MET A 1 -7.65 -1.04 1.75
C MET A 1 -7.98 -0.18 2.95
N ILE A 2 -8.31 1.09 2.73
CA ILE A 2 -8.78 2.02 3.77
C ILE A 2 -10.14 2.56 3.34
N ILE A 3 -11.08 2.63 4.27
CA ILE A 3 -12.38 3.28 4.11
C ILE A 3 -12.43 4.56 4.94
N LYS A 4 -12.94 5.64 4.34
CA LYS A 4 -13.22 6.90 5.02
C LYS A 4 -14.62 7.40 4.65
N ILE A 5 -15.42 7.72 5.67
CA ILE A 5 -16.65 8.49 5.47
C ILE A 5 -16.28 9.97 5.48
N LEU A 6 -16.55 10.66 4.36
CA LEU A 6 -16.28 12.08 4.21
C LEU A 6 -17.29 12.91 5.02
N GLY A 7 -16.94 14.18 5.28
CA GLY A 7 -17.76 15.09 6.06
C GLY A 7 -19.20 15.13 5.53
N SER A 8 -20.16 14.92 6.43
CA SER A 8 -21.57 14.85 6.09
C SER A 8 -22.02 16.13 5.38
N SER A 9 -22.29 16.01 4.08
CA SER A 9 -22.76 17.12 3.27
C SER A 9 -24.26 17.34 3.50
N GLY A 10 -24.71 18.58 3.30
CA GLY A 10 -26.13 18.95 3.39
C GLY A 10 -26.97 18.32 2.28
N PHE A 11 -28.21 18.77 2.16
CA PHE A 11 -29.19 18.28 1.19
C PHE A 11 -28.81 18.48 -0.30
N ASP A 12 -27.72 19.19 -0.62
CA ASP A 12 -27.39 19.51 -2.02
C ASP A 12 -26.69 18.37 -2.80
N PHE A 13 -26.32 17.29 -2.12
CA PHE A 13 -25.57 16.18 -2.71
C PHE A 13 -24.26 16.62 -3.39
N HIS A 14 -23.47 17.46 -2.72
CA HIS A 14 -22.20 18.00 -3.23
C HIS A 14 -21.18 16.93 -3.68
N GLY A 15 -21.26 15.71 -3.14
CA GLY A 15 -20.40 14.59 -3.55
C GLY A 15 -20.57 14.25 -5.04
N ILE A 16 -21.79 14.39 -5.58
CA ILE A 16 -22.05 14.18 -7.01
C ILE A 16 -21.39 15.30 -7.83
N LYS A 17 -21.55 16.56 -7.42
CA LYS A 17 -20.88 17.72 -8.07
C LYS A 17 -19.36 17.57 -8.11
N TYR A 18 -18.77 17.10 -7.01
CA TYR A 18 -17.33 16.89 -6.90
C TYR A 18 -16.84 15.81 -7.87
N ASN A 19 -17.55 14.67 -7.90
CA ASN A 19 -17.16 13.54 -8.74
C ASN A 19 -17.32 13.85 -10.23
N ASP A 20 -18.39 14.52 -10.62
CA ASP A 20 -18.66 14.87 -12.02
C ASP A 20 -17.58 15.79 -12.60
N LYS A 21 -17.15 16.81 -11.83
CA LYS A 21 -15.98 17.62 -12.18
C LYS A 21 -14.71 16.78 -12.38
N LYS A 22 -14.53 15.67 -11.65
CA LYS A 22 -13.36 14.79 -11.83
C LYS A 22 -13.49 13.97 -13.11
N VAL A 23 -14.70 13.52 -13.45
CA VAL A 23 -15.00 12.83 -14.71
C VAL A 23 -14.78 13.76 -15.90
N GLU A 24 -15.34 14.98 -15.88
CA GLU A 24 -15.16 16.00 -16.93
C GLU A 24 -13.68 16.32 -17.19
N ASN A 25 -12.86 16.34 -16.13
CA ASN A 25 -11.43 16.60 -16.23
C ASN A 25 -10.58 15.35 -16.56
N GLY A 26 -11.18 14.22 -16.95
CA GLY A 26 -10.49 12.97 -17.30
C GLY A 26 -9.79 12.27 -16.12
N LYS A 27 -10.04 12.72 -14.90
CA LYS A 27 -9.42 12.25 -13.65
C LYS A 27 -10.28 11.24 -12.89
N GLY A 28 -11.52 11.05 -13.32
CA GLY A 28 -12.43 10.05 -12.80
C GLY A 28 -13.25 9.36 -13.88
N GLU A 29 -13.91 8.28 -13.49
CA GLU A 29 -14.77 7.45 -14.34
C GLU A 29 -15.98 6.99 -13.52
N LEU A 30 -17.20 7.17 -14.04
CA LEU A 30 -18.40 6.60 -13.44
C LEU A 30 -18.36 5.08 -13.68
N MET A 31 -18.25 4.31 -12.61
CA MET A 31 -18.10 2.85 -12.69
C MET A 31 -19.41 2.10 -12.53
N LEU A 32 -20.32 2.63 -11.72
CA LEU A 32 -21.56 1.95 -11.39
C LEU A 32 -22.63 2.96 -10.98
N MET A 33 -23.84 2.71 -11.44
CA MET A 33 -25.05 3.33 -10.94
C MET A 33 -26.11 2.27 -10.61
N LYS A 34 -26.47 2.14 -9.33
CA LYS A 34 -27.34 1.04 -8.85
C LYS A 34 -28.55 1.56 -8.10
N ASN A 35 -29.67 0.84 -8.21
CA ASN A 35 -30.96 1.09 -7.52
C ASN A 35 -31.65 2.43 -7.85
N PHE A 36 -31.32 3.03 -8.99
CA PHE A 36 -32.06 4.15 -9.58
C PHE A 36 -33.26 3.65 -10.41
N PRO A 37 -34.30 4.47 -10.61
CA PRO A 37 -35.37 4.15 -11.54
C PRO A 37 -34.84 4.16 -12.98
N SER A 38 -35.53 3.49 -13.90
CA SER A 38 -35.08 3.31 -15.30
C SER A 38 -34.81 4.62 -16.06
N PHE A 39 -35.49 5.71 -15.70
CA PHE A 39 -35.31 7.03 -16.29
C PHE A 39 -34.08 7.79 -15.78
N ILE A 40 -33.41 7.30 -14.72
CA ILE A 40 -32.10 7.80 -14.26
C ILE A 40 -31.09 6.67 -14.47
N ASN A 41 -30.26 6.81 -15.50
CA ASN A 41 -29.27 5.83 -15.92
C ASN A 41 -27.90 6.50 -16.21
N GLU A 42 -26.91 5.76 -16.70
CA GLU A 42 -25.53 6.25 -16.89
C GLU A 42 -25.39 7.42 -17.88
N SER A 43 -26.38 7.66 -18.75
CA SER A 43 -26.40 8.83 -19.63
C SER A 43 -27.06 10.07 -19.00
N SER A 44 -27.64 9.91 -17.81
CA SER A 44 -28.25 11.03 -17.08
C SER A 44 -27.19 12.00 -16.59
N ASN A 45 -27.48 13.29 -16.72
CA ASN A 45 -26.56 14.31 -16.27
C ASN A 45 -26.53 14.41 -14.73
N GLN A 46 -25.49 15.08 -14.22
CA GLN A 46 -25.26 15.30 -12.81
C GLN A 46 -26.47 15.89 -12.05
N GLN A 47 -27.19 16.82 -12.69
CA GLN A 47 -28.33 17.48 -12.07
C GLN A 47 -29.50 16.50 -11.88
N GLN A 48 -29.79 15.65 -12.86
CA GLN A 48 -30.83 14.62 -12.77
C GLN A 48 -30.54 13.63 -11.64
N VAL A 49 -29.31 13.12 -11.55
CA VAL A 49 -28.90 12.19 -10.48
C VAL A 49 -29.03 12.86 -9.11
N ARG A 50 -28.61 14.13 -8.99
CA ARG A 50 -28.72 14.91 -7.75
C ARG A 50 -30.16 15.15 -7.34
N ASP A 51 -31.01 15.55 -8.27
CA ASP A 51 -32.42 15.87 -7.99
C ASP A 51 -33.19 14.63 -7.57
N TYR A 52 -32.88 13.47 -8.17
CA TYR A 52 -33.43 12.20 -7.69
C TYR A 52 -32.95 11.86 -6.27
N LEU A 53 -31.65 11.96 -5.97
CA LEU A 53 -31.16 11.70 -4.62
C LEU A 53 -31.77 12.68 -3.59
N LYS A 54 -32.00 13.93 -3.97
CA LYS A 54 -32.73 14.92 -3.16
C LYS A 54 -34.17 14.52 -2.91
N SER A 55 -34.90 14.11 -3.95
CA SER A 55 -36.31 13.75 -3.84
C SER A 55 -36.53 12.54 -2.94
N VAL A 56 -35.69 11.50 -3.10
CA VAL A 56 -35.69 10.31 -2.22
C VAL A 56 -35.33 10.67 -0.77
N SER A 57 -34.57 11.75 -0.58
CA SER A 57 -34.11 12.20 0.74
C SER A 57 -34.99 13.28 1.37
N LYS A 58 -36.22 13.47 0.87
CA LYS A 58 -37.14 14.50 1.36
C LYS A 58 -37.71 14.12 2.74
N ASN A 59 -36.90 14.31 3.76
CA ASN A 59 -37.25 14.15 5.16
C ASN A 59 -36.61 15.28 5.98
N GLU A 60 -37.43 16.23 6.45
CA GLU A 60 -36.97 17.44 7.14
C GLU A 60 -36.24 17.15 8.46
N LYS A 61 -36.48 15.97 9.07
CA LYS A 61 -35.78 15.55 10.29
C LYS A 61 -34.33 15.13 10.02
N VAL A 62 -33.96 14.83 8.76
CA VAL A 62 -32.64 14.32 8.38
C VAL A 62 -31.74 15.44 7.87
N LYS A 63 -31.06 16.15 8.77
CA LYS A 63 -30.23 17.32 8.41
C LYS A 63 -29.09 17.04 7.39
N LYS A 64 -28.62 15.79 7.31
CA LYS A 64 -27.41 15.38 6.57
C LYS A 64 -27.65 14.08 5.80
N PRO A 65 -28.48 14.12 4.74
CA PRO A 65 -28.90 12.91 4.05
C PRO A 65 -27.80 12.27 3.21
N GLN A 66 -26.81 13.02 2.71
CA GLN A 66 -25.79 12.43 1.83
C GLN A 66 -24.81 11.53 2.59
N LEU A 67 -24.74 10.25 2.20
CA LEU A 67 -23.62 9.37 2.48
C LEU A 67 -22.54 9.59 1.41
N HIS A 68 -21.30 9.84 1.82
CA HIS A 68 -20.15 9.92 0.92
C HIS A 68 -18.98 9.15 1.52
N ALA A 69 -18.65 8.03 0.90
CA ALA A 69 -17.58 7.15 1.33
C ALA A 69 -16.46 7.13 0.29
N VAL A 70 -15.23 6.92 0.77
CA VAL A 70 -14.05 6.71 -0.08
C VAL A 70 -13.37 5.42 0.32
N ILE A 71 -13.23 4.50 -0.62
CA ILE A 71 -12.41 3.29 -0.47
C ILE A 71 -11.15 3.49 -1.30
N SER A 72 -10.00 3.37 -0.66
CA SER A 72 -8.69 3.53 -1.29
C SER A 72 -7.85 2.27 -1.11
N THR A 73 -7.18 1.87 -2.19
CA THR A 73 -6.15 0.83 -2.15
C THR A 73 -4.77 1.45 -2.07
N LYS A 74 -3.80 0.67 -1.59
CA LYS A 74 -2.39 1.05 -1.70
C LYS A 74 -2.00 1.06 -3.19
N PHE A 75 -1.45 2.18 -3.63
CA PHE A 75 -1.05 2.45 -5.00
C PHE A 75 -2.09 1.97 -6.02
N GLN A 76 -1.70 1.17 -7.00
CA GLN A 76 -2.59 0.61 -8.01
C GLN A 76 -2.85 -0.88 -7.80
N ASN A 77 -2.72 -1.38 -6.57
CA ASN A 77 -2.87 -2.81 -6.25
C ASN A 77 -4.25 -3.39 -6.57
N HIS A 78 -5.26 -2.54 -6.80
CA HIS A 78 -6.57 -2.97 -7.26
C HIS A 78 -7.00 -2.11 -8.45
N SER A 79 -7.60 -2.76 -9.44
CA SER A 79 -8.19 -2.13 -10.62
C SER A 79 -9.48 -1.39 -10.27
N LYS A 80 -9.97 -0.59 -11.23
CA LYS A 80 -11.26 0.11 -11.09
C LYS A 80 -12.43 -0.88 -10.93
N ASP A 81 -12.37 -2.03 -11.61
CA ASP A 81 -13.42 -3.05 -11.58
C ASP A 81 -13.42 -3.80 -10.25
N GLU A 82 -12.23 -4.14 -9.74
CA GLU A 82 -12.08 -4.77 -8.42
C GLU A 82 -12.59 -3.84 -7.31
N LEU A 83 -12.22 -2.55 -7.36
CA LEU A 83 -12.72 -1.57 -6.41
C LEU A 83 -14.23 -1.37 -6.50
N THR A 84 -14.80 -1.43 -7.70
CA THR A 84 -16.26 -1.34 -7.91
C THR A 84 -16.98 -2.52 -7.28
N LYS A 85 -16.44 -3.74 -7.44
CA LYS A 85 -16.97 -4.95 -6.80
C LYS A 85 -16.90 -4.88 -5.27
N VAL A 86 -15.81 -4.31 -4.74
CA VAL A 86 -15.69 -3.99 -3.31
C VAL A 86 -16.73 -2.96 -2.88
N ALA A 87 -17.00 -1.93 -3.69
CA ALA A 87 -18.00 -0.90 -3.38
C ALA A 87 -19.41 -1.49 -3.20
N GLU A 88 -19.81 -2.40 -4.09
CA GLU A 88 -21.13 -3.03 -4.04
C GLU A 88 -21.30 -3.88 -2.77
N ASN A 89 -20.36 -4.78 -2.50
CA ASN A 89 -20.36 -5.61 -1.29
C ASN A 89 -20.30 -4.73 -0.03
N PHE A 90 -19.50 -3.67 -0.05
CA PHE A 90 -19.41 -2.72 1.06
C PHE A 90 -20.75 -2.04 1.33
N MET A 91 -21.49 -1.63 0.29
CA MET A 91 -22.80 -1.00 0.46
C MET A 91 -23.83 -1.97 1.03
N GLU A 92 -23.79 -3.23 0.62
CA GLU A 92 -24.60 -4.31 1.21
C GLU A 92 -24.30 -4.50 2.70
N GLU A 93 -23.03 -4.69 3.06
CA GLU A 93 -22.59 -4.86 4.46
C GLU A 93 -22.84 -3.63 5.33
N MET A 94 -22.83 -2.43 4.73
CA MET A 94 -23.17 -1.19 5.43
C MET A 94 -24.67 -1.05 5.71
N GLY A 95 -25.52 -1.85 5.08
CA GLY A 95 -26.99 -1.71 5.15
C GLY A 95 -27.56 -0.64 4.22
N TYR A 96 -26.79 -0.19 3.24
CA TYR A 96 -27.20 0.78 2.21
C TYR A 96 -27.39 0.14 0.83
N GLY A 97 -27.24 -1.18 0.72
CA GLY A 97 -27.23 -1.90 -0.56
C GLY A 97 -28.49 -1.77 -1.41
N MET A 98 -29.64 -1.39 -0.81
CA MET A 98 -30.91 -1.15 -1.51
C MET A 98 -31.14 0.33 -1.87
N GLN A 99 -30.32 1.24 -1.36
CA GLN A 99 -30.41 2.67 -1.66
C GLN A 99 -29.87 2.97 -3.05
N PRO A 100 -30.32 4.04 -3.72
CA PRO A 100 -29.65 4.51 -4.93
C PRO A 100 -28.23 4.96 -4.59
N PHE A 101 -27.24 4.48 -5.36
CA PHE A 101 -25.87 4.91 -5.18
C PHE A 101 -25.07 4.89 -6.48
N ILE A 102 -24.09 5.78 -6.55
CA ILE A 102 -23.09 5.81 -7.61
C ILE A 102 -21.72 5.46 -7.07
N VAL A 103 -20.89 4.86 -7.91
CA VAL A 103 -19.48 4.60 -7.64
C VAL A 103 -18.67 5.29 -8.74
N VAL A 104 -17.74 6.16 -8.33
CA VAL A 104 -16.87 6.90 -9.25
C VAL A 104 -15.42 6.59 -8.91
N PHE A 105 -14.69 6.04 -9.87
CA PHE A 105 -13.27 5.74 -9.75
C PHE A 105 -12.45 6.98 -10.00
N HIS A 106 -11.45 7.23 -9.16
CA HIS A 106 -10.49 8.33 -9.27
C HIS A 106 -9.06 7.78 -9.34
N LYS A 107 -8.24 8.42 -10.18
CA LYS A 107 -6.82 8.08 -10.42
C LYS A 107 -5.88 9.29 -10.29
N ASP A 108 -6.33 10.34 -9.62
CA ASP A 108 -5.64 11.63 -9.49
C ASP A 108 -4.67 11.70 -8.30
N THR A 109 -4.45 10.59 -7.60
CA THR A 109 -3.44 10.43 -6.56
C THR A 109 -2.63 9.16 -6.82
N ASP A 110 -1.54 8.97 -6.07
CA ASP A 110 -0.75 7.74 -6.14
C ASP A 110 -1.61 6.49 -5.84
N ASN A 111 -2.68 6.64 -5.06
CA ASN A 111 -3.60 5.57 -4.74
C ASN A 111 -4.84 5.58 -5.64
N ASN A 112 -5.12 4.44 -6.26
CA ASN A 112 -6.44 4.17 -6.83
C ASN A 112 -7.48 4.23 -5.71
N HIS A 113 -8.58 4.94 -5.96
CA HIS A 113 -9.66 5.06 -5.00
C HIS A 113 -11.00 5.27 -5.71
N ILE A 114 -12.08 4.95 -4.99
CA ILE A 114 -13.45 5.16 -5.46
C ILE A 114 -14.20 6.04 -4.48
N HIS A 115 -15.09 6.88 -5.00
CA HIS A 115 -16.07 7.62 -4.23
C HIS A 115 -17.44 6.97 -4.41
N ILE A 116 -18.08 6.65 -3.29
CA ILE A 116 -19.44 6.12 -3.24
C ILE A 116 -20.34 7.22 -2.69
N VAL A 117 -21.37 7.59 -3.44
CA VAL A 117 -22.35 8.60 -3.01
C VAL A 117 -23.73 7.99 -2.99
N SER A 118 -24.42 8.12 -1.86
CA SER A 118 -25.77 7.59 -1.63
C SER A 118 -26.53 8.46 -0.63
N THR A 119 -27.69 7.99 -0.16
CA THR A 119 -28.53 8.65 0.84
C THR A 119 -28.65 7.84 2.13
N ARG A 120 -28.76 8.53 3.26
CA ARG A 120 -29.12 8.03 4.60
C ARG A 120 -30.63 7.98 4.83
N VAL A 121 -31.43 8.18 3.79
CA VAL A 121 -32.88 8.02 3.84
C VAL A 121 -33.24 6.79 3.06
N ASP A 122 -33.96 5.88 3.70
CA ASP A 122 -34.43 4.68 3.05
C ASP A 122 -35.48 5.00 1.98
N LYS A 123 -35.20 4.64 0.73
CA LYS A 123 -36.03 5.02 -0.42
C LYS A 123 -37.46 4.44 -0.40
N GLN A 124 -37.70 3.36 0.33
CA GLN A 124 -39.01 2.72 0.40
C GLN A 124 -39.86 3.31 1.52
N THR A 125 -39.27 3.54 2.69
CA THR A 125 -39.98 3.97 3.90
C THR A 125 -39.88 5.47 4.17
N GLY A 126 -38.95 6.17 3.52
CA GLY A 126 -38.63 7.58 3.80
C GLY A 126 -37.98 7.83 5.17
N LYS A 127 -37.66 6.77 5.92
CA LYS A 127 -37.08 6.87 7.26
C LYS A 127 -35.56 6.99 7.20
N LYS A 128 -34.98 7.62 8.23
CA LYS A 128 -33.53 7.72 8.37
C LYS A 128 -32.93 6.34 8.65
N ILE A 129 -31.93 5.96 7.87
CA ILE A 129 -31.05 4.82 8.17
C ILE A 129 -30.18 5.17 9.37
N ASN A 130 -29.99 4.23 10.29
CA ASN A 130 -29.23 4.47 11.51
C ASN A 130 -27.73 4.68 11.22
N ASP A 131 -27.30 5.94 11.31
CA ASP A 131 -25.92 6.41 11.11
C ASP A 131 -25.12 6.54 12.42
N SER A 132 -25.62 6.00 13.53
CA SER A 132 -24.85 5.96 14.78
C SER A 132 -23.58 5.15 14.58
N TYR A 133 -22.43 5.70 15.00
CA TYR A 133 -21.11 5.09 14.83
C TYR A 133 -20.80 4.68 13.38
N GLU A 134 -21.31 5.40 12.38
CA GLU A 134 -21.20 5.05 10.95
C GLU A 134 -19.75 4.79 10.50
N ARG A 135 -18.77 5.49 11.07
CA ARG A 135 -17.35 5.25 10.78
C ARG A 135 -16.87 3.87 11.23
N LEU A 136 -17.31 3.39 12.41
CA LEU A 136 -16.98 2.05 12.90
C LEU A 136 -17.73 0.98 12.10
N LYS A 137 -19.01 1.23 11.77
CA LYS A 137 -19.78 0.37 10.86
C LYS A 137 -19.06 0.23 9.52
N ALA A 138 -18.54 1.31 8.97
CA ALA A 138 -17.76 1.31 7.73
C ALA A 138 -16.49 0.47 7.80
N GLN A 139 -15.74 0.55 8.91
CA GLN A 139 -14.57 -0.32 9.11
C GLN A 139 -14.96 -1.80 9.18
N LYS A 140 -16.04 -2.12 9.90
CA LYS A 140 -16.54 -3.49 10.02
C LYS A 140 -17.03 -4.03 8.67
N ALA A 141 -17.85 -3.25 7.96
CA ALA A 141 -18.37 -3.59 6.64
C ALA A 141 -17.24 -3.85 5.64
N LEU A 142 -16.23 -2.98 5.60
CA LEU A 142 -15.05 -3.21 4.75
C LEU A 142 -14.32 -4.50 5.14
N SER A 143 -14.14 -4.78 6.44
CA SER A 143 -13.48 -6.02 6.88
C SER A 143 -14.22 -7.26 6.37
N ILE A 144 -15.54 -7.30 6.50
CA ILE A 144 -16.39 -8.41 6.02
C ILE A 144 -16.32 -8.50 4.49
N THR A 145 -16.36 -7.37 3.79
CA THR A 145 -16.19 -7.34 2.32
C THR A 145 -14.84 -7.93 1.90
N MET A 146 -13.75 -7.60 2.60
CA MET A 146 -12.43 -8.13 2.29
C MET A 146 -12.32 -9.64 2.56
N GLU A 147 -12.98 -10.13 3.60
CA GLU A 147 -13.09 -11.57 3.89
C GLU A 147 -13.85 -12.30 2.77
N LYS A 148 -15.03 -11.79 2.37
CA LYS A 148 -15.85 -12.40 1.31
C LYS A 148 -15.15 -12.43 -0.06
N LEU A 149 -14.50 -11.34 -0.45
CA LEU A 149 -13.93 -11.21 -1.80
C LEU A 149 -12.51 -11.78 -1.92
N TYR A 150 -11.72 -11.74 -0.84
CA TYR A 150 -10.30 -12.08 -0.89
C TYR A 150 -9.88 -13.16 0.12
N GLY A 151 -10.84 -13.74 0.88
CA GLY A 151 -10.56 -14.79 1.86
C GLY A 151 -9.68 -14.34 3.01
N GLN A 152 -9.65 -13.03 3.31
CA GLN A 152 -8.91 -12.52 4.48
C GLN A 152 -9.57 -13.02 5.76
N LYS A 153 -8.78 -13.50 6.71
CA LYS A 153 -9.29 -14.04 7.98
C LYS A 153 -8.64 -13.33 9.17
N PRO A 154 -9.08 -12.08 9.47
CA PRO A 154 -8.48 -11.28 10.54
C PRO A 154 -8.48 -11.97 11.90
N GLU A 155 -9.53 -12.75 12.19
CA GLU A 155 -9.65 -13.52 13.44
C GLU A 155 -8.59 -14.62 13.54
N GLU A 156 -8.44 -15.47 12.52
CA GLU A 156 -7.38 -16.49 12.48
C GLU A 156 -5.97 -15.88 12.57
N GLU A 157 -5.75 -14.73 11.92
CA GLU A 157 -4.49 -14.00 12.02
C GLU A 157 -4.24 -13.51 13.45
N LEU A 158 -5.26 -12.94 14.10
CA LEU A 158 -5.15 -12.47 15.47
C LEU A 158 -4.86 -13.62 16.44
N GLU A 159 -5.51 -14.77 16.28
CA GLU A 159 -5.25 -15.95 17.10
C GLU A 159 -3.83 -16.47 16.94
N LYS A 160 -3.31 -16.49 15.71
CA LYS A 160 -1.90 -16.83 15.46
C LYS A 160 -0.96 -15.89 16.22
N LEU A 161 -1.24 -14.59 16.25
CA LEU A 161 -0.43 -13.60 16.97
C LEU A 161 -0.50 -13.79 18.49
N LEU A 162 -1.68 -14.10 19.03
CA LEU A 162 -1.88 -14.33 20.47
C LEU A 162 -1.16 -15.59 20.96
N ASN A 163 -0.89 -16.55 20.07
CA ASN A 163 -0.14 -17.76 20.37
C ASN A 163 1.39 -17.57 20.33
N TYR A 164 1.89 -16.35 20.09
CA TYR A 164 3.33 -16.11 20.13
C TYR A 164 3.87 -16.22 21.56
N LYS A 165 5.06 -16.80 21.68
CA LYS A 165 5.85 -16.82 22.91
C LYS A 165 6.37 -15.42 23.20
N ILE A 166 5.88 -14.84 24.29
CA ILE A 166 6.20 -13.50 24.78
C ILE A 166 6.64 -13.59 26.24
N SER A 167 7.48 -12.67 26.68
CA SER A 167 7.96 -12.57 28.07
C SER A 167 7.33 -11.41 28.85
N SER A 168 6.60 -10.52 28.18
CA SER A 168 5.93 -9.37 28.81
C SER A 168 4.77 -8.85 27.97
N LEU A 169 3.89 -8.06 28.61
CA LEU A 169 2.79 -7.38 27.94
C LEU A 169 3.28 -6.40 26.87
N ASN A 170 4.41 -5.72 27.09
CA ASN A 170 4.99 -4.80 26.11
C ASN A 170 5.40 -5.52 24.82
N GLN A 171 5.85 -6.78 24.90
CA GLN A 171 6.14 -7.59 23.71
C GLN A 171 4.87 -7.95 22.95
N LEU A 172 3.78 -8.28 23.65
CA LEU A 172 2.48 -8.49 23.03
C LEU A 172 1.98 -7.23 22.33
N GLU A 173 2.05 -6.08 23.02
CA GLU A 173 1.66 -4.80 22.46
C GLU A 173 2.50 -4.46 21.22
N THR A 174 3.83 -4.67 21.27
CA THR A 174 4.72 -4.46 20.11
C THR A 174 4.31 -5.35 18.93
N LEU A 175 4.05 -6.64 19.19
CA LEU A 175 3.63 -7.60 18.17
C LEU A 175 2.29 -7.20 17.54
N LEU A 176 1.29 -6.86 18.36
CA LEU A 176 -0.04 -6.44 17.91
C LEU A 176 0.04 -5.13 17.12
N ASN A 177 0.74 -4.12 17.64
CA ASN A 177 0.95 -2.83 16.97
C ASN A 177 1.64 -3.00 15.61
N ARG A 178 2.65 -3.87 15.53
CA ARG A 178 3.36 -4.18 14.27
C ARG A 178 2.43 -4.80 13.22
N ASN A 179 1.35 -5.45 13.64
CA ASN A 179 0.33 -6.05 12.79
C ASN A 179 -0.96 -5.22 12.66
N GLY A 180 -0.94 -3.95 13.08
CA GLY A 180 -2.07 -3.02 12.91
C GLY A 180 -3.19 -3.17 13.94
N TYR A 181 -2.97 -3.95 15.00
CA TYR A 181 -3.85 -4.04 16.15
C TYR A 181 -3.40 -3.07 17.25
N ARG A 182 -4.30 -2.70 18.16
CA ARG A 182 -3.99 -1.94 19.37
C ARG A 182 -4.63 -2.62 20.56
N ILE A 183 -3.93 -2.62 21.69
CA ILE A 183 -4.48 -3.12 22.94
C ILE A 183 -4.95 -1.93 23.80
N GLY A 184 -6.06 -2.09 24.50
CA GLY A 184 -6.57 -1.10 25.44
C GLY A 184 -7.26 -1.78 26.61
N LYS A 185 -7.27 -1.15 27.78
CA LYS A 185 -8.01 -1.68 28.95
C LYS A 185 -9.52 -1.68 28.66
N ASN A 186 -10.21 -2.70 29.15
CA ASN A 186 -11.67 -2.73 29.10
C ASN A 186 -12.23 -1.77 30.15
N THR A 187 -13.28 -1.02 29.80
CA THR A 187 -13.89 -0.01 30.68
C THR A 187 -14.78 -0.63 31.76
N ASN A 188 -15.25 -1.86 31.54
CA ASN A 188 -16.23 -2.54 32.40
C ASN A 188 -15.61 -3.65 33.25
N ASP A 189 -14.40 -4.09 32.90
CA ASP A 189 -13.65 -5.13 33.62
C ASP A 189 -12.15 -4.79 33.58
N GLU A 190 -11.59 -4.40 34.72
CA GLU A 190 -10.19 -3.99 34.84
C GLU A 190 -9.20 -5.11 34.51
N ASN A 191 -9.63 -6.38 34.63
CA ASN A 191 -8.83 -7.56 34.28
C ASN A 191 -8.92 -7.93 32.81
N SER A 192 -9.75 -7.25 32.02
CA SER A 192 -9.93 -7.51 30.60
C SER A 192 -9.22 -6.47 29.72
N LEU A 193 -8.67 -6.94 28.62
CA LEU A 193 -8.01 -6.15 27.58
C LEU A 193 -8.76 -6.32 26.27
N ASN A 194 -9.07 -5.19 25.62
CA ASN A 194 -9.69 -5.14 24.31
C ASN A 194 -8.62 -4.97 23.23
N ILE A 195 -8.73 -5.75 22.16
CA ILE A 195 -7.86 -5.67 20.99
C ILE A 195 -8.65 -5.04 19.85
N PHE A 196 -8.18 -3.90 19.37
CA PHE A 196 -8.85 -3.12 18.33
C PHE A 196 -8.07 -3.16 17.02
N LYS A 197 -8.79 -3.14 15.89
CA LYS A 197 -8.23 -2.86 14.55
C LYS A 197 -9.05 -1.76 13.92
N ASN A 198 -8.41 -0.68 13.51
CA ASN A 198 -9.06 0.53 12.98
C ASN A 198 -10.21 1.07 13.87
N GLY A 199 -10.11 0.90 15.19
CA GLY A 199 -11.13 1.33 16.17
C GLY A 199 -12.26 0.31 16.41
N VAL A 200 -12.35 -0.77 15.64
CA VAL A 200 -13.33 -1.84 15.87
C VAL A 200 -12.73 -2.86 16.83
N ASN A 201 -13.44 -3.18 17.91
CA ASN A 201 -13.05 -4.26 18.83
C ASN A 201 -13.11 -5.60 18.10
N GLN A 202 -11.99 -6.32 18.06
CA GLN A 202 -11.83 -7.61 17.41
C GLN A 202 -11.96 -8.75 18.42
N LYS A 203 -11.39 -8.59 19.61
CA LYS A 203 -11.38 -9.62 20.65
C LYS A 203 -11.16 -8.97 22.02
N SER A 204 -11.81 -9.52 23.04
CA SER A 204 -11.52 -9.21 24.43
C SER A 204 -10.84 -10.42 25.05
N ILE A 205 -9.73 -10.21 25.74
CA ILE A 205 -8.96 -11.26 26.43
C ILE A 205 -8.80 -10.88 27.89
N ARG A 206 -8.74 -11.87 28.79
CA ARG A 206 -8.41 -11.60 30.18
C ARG A 206 -6.89 -11.52 30.35
N GLY A 207 -6.42 -10.51 31.06
CA GLY A 207 -4.99 -10.28 31.31
C GLY A 207 -4.34 -11.39 32.12
N ASP A 208 -5.09 -12.00 33.04
CA ASP A 208 -4.65 -13.13 33.88
C ASP A 208 -4.44 -14.44 33.10
N GLN A 209 -5.01 -14.55 31.89
CA GLN A 209 -4.85 -15.72 31.01
C GLN A 209 -3.65 -15.61 30.06
N ILE A 210 -2.93 -14.47 30.06
CA ILE A 210 -1.77 -14.28 29.19
C ILE A 210 -0.59 -15.06 29.77
N VAL A 211 -0.11 -16.05 29.01
CA VAL A 211 1.03 -16.89 29.41
C VAL A 211 2.34 -16.25 28.96
N PHE A 212 3.26 -16.03 29.90
CA PHE A 212 4.61 -15.52 29.62
C PHE A 212 5.65 -16.64 29.58
N ASP A 213 6.45 -16.69 28.53
CA ASP A 213 7.60 -17.59 28.34
C ASP A 213 8.90 -16.89 28.75
N ASN A 214 9.45 -17.30 29.90
CA ASN A 214 10.73 -16.83 30.45
C ASN A 214 11.85 -17.89 30.34
N SER A 215 11.78 -18.78 29.34
CA SER A 215 12.79 -19.82 29.14
C SER A 215 14.21 -19.27 28.98
N LYS A 216 15.12 -19.72 29.87
CA LYS A 216 16.55 -19.41 29.83
C LYS A 216 17.26 -20.45 28.97
N ASN A 217 18.18 -20.02 28.10
CA ASN A 217 19.01 -20.84 27.19
C ASN A 217 18.37 -21.20 25.83
N ASP A 218 18.03 -20.16 25.06
CA ASP A 218 17.42 -20.31 23.75
C ASP A 218 18.45 -20.54 22.63
N LYS A 219 18.48 -21.75 22.06
CA LYS A 219 19.31 -22.08 20.89
C LYS A 219 18.95 -21.23 19.67
N ARG A 220 17.68 -20.85 19.51
CA ARG A 220 17.20 -20.01 18.40
C ARG A 220 17.72 -18.58 18.52
N ALA A 221 17.78 -18.02 19.72
CA ALA A 221 18.39 -16.70 19.94
C ALA A 221 19.86 -16.65 19.46
N LYS A 222 20.65 -17.69 19.75
CA LYS A 222 22.05 -17.81 19.25
C LYS A 222 22.11 -17.90 17.72
N GLN A 223 21.16 -18.60 17.09
CA GLN A 223 21.06 -18.66 15.63
C GLN A 223 20.70 -17.30 15.03
N ILE A 224 19.74 -16.58 15.61
CA ILE A 224 19.36 -15.23 15.19
C ILE A 224 20.59 -14.31 15.29
N LYS A 225 21.32 -14.35 16.41
CA LYS A 225 22.56 -13.59 16.58
C LYS A 225 23.56 -13.85 15.45
N ALA A 226 23.81 -15.12 15.11
CA ALA A 226 24.72 -15.48 14.02
C ALA A 226 24.22 -15.00 12.65
N ILE A 227 22.91 -15.05 12.39
CA ILE A 227 22.31 -14.51 11.16
C ILE A 227 22.54 -13.00 11.08
N VAL A 228 22.24 -12.27 12.16
CA VAL A 228 22.44 -10.81 12.23
C VAL A 228 23.90 -10.44 12.00
N SER A 229 24.85 -11.13 12.66
CA SER A 229 26.29 -10.92 12.45
C SER A 229 26.75 -11.16 11.02
N LYS A 230 26.17 -12.13 10.31
CA LYS A 230 26.52 -12.38 8.91
C LYS A 230 25.95 -11.30 7.99
N TYR A 231 24.68 -10.93 8.17
CA TYR A 231 23.98 -10.06 7.23
C TYR A 231 24.28 -8.57 7.44
N LYS A 232 24.72 -8.15 8.64
CA LYS A 232 25.17 -6.77 8.87
C LYS A 232 26.41 -6.39 8.07
N GLU A 233 27.22 -7.37 7.67
CA GLU A 233 28.41 -7.18 6.82
C GLU A 233 28.06 -7.12 5.33
N LEU A 234 26.86 -7.56 4.95
CA LEU A 234 26.42 -7.70 3.56
C LEU A 234 25.43 -6.61 3.11
N TYR A 235 24.76 -5.97 4.07
CA TYR A 235 23.71 -4.98 3.84
C TYR A 235 23.95 -3.77 4.71
N SER A 236 23.49 -2.60 4.28
CA SER A 236 23.63 -1.41 5.11
C SER A 236 22.89 -1.58 6.43
N ASN A 237 23.64 -1.43 7.52
CA ASN A 237 23.10 -1.39 8.88
C ASN A 237 22.84 0.06 9.34
N LYS A 238 22.91 1.03 8.43
CA LYS A 238 22.53 2.41 8.70
C LYS A 238 21.04 2.50 8.92
N VAL A 239 20.65 3.29 9.93
CA VAL A 239 19.27 3.56 10.31
C VAL A 239 19.00 5.03 10.07
N PHE A 240 17.94 5.33 9.34
CA PHE A 240 17.45 6.68 9.10
C PHE A 240 16.05 6.87 9.68
N LYS A 241 15.69 8.13 9.86
CA LYS A 241 14.39 8.55 10.39
C LYS A 241 13.37 8.65 9.27
N VAL A 242 12.16 8.14 9.49
CA VAL A 242 11.01 8.31 8.60
C VAL A 242 9.94 9.14 9.29
N GLU A 243 9.64 10.30 8.72
CA GLU A 243 8.76 11.32 9.30
C GLU A 243 7.41 11.34 8.58
N ASP A 244 6.31 11.10 9.32
CA ASP A 244 4.95 11.17 8.78
C ASP A 244 4.26 12.46 9.27
N ASN A 245 4.36 13.50 8.44
CA ASN A 245 3.77 14.81 8.67
C ASN A 245 2.42 15.01 7.94
N ARG A 246 1.88 13.96 7.32
CA ARG A 246 0.67 14.05 6.46
C ARG A 246 -0.55 14.59 7.20
N LYS A 247 -0.65 14.36 8.51
CA LYS A 247 -1.73 14.91 9.35
C LYS A 247 -1.70 16.44 9.36
N ASN A 248 -0.52 17.05 9.48
CA ASN A 248 -0.36 18.50 9.58
C ASN A 248 -0.52 19.16 8.20
N GLU A 249 -0.03 18.51 7.15
CA GLU A 249 -0.20 18.95 5.76
C GLU A 249 -1.67 18.92 5.30
N ALA A 250 -2.47 18.00 5.84
CA ALA A 250 -3.89 17.88 5.53
C ALA A 250 -4.78 18.97 6.16
N VAL A 251 -4.23 19.81 7.04
CA VAL A 251 -4.97 20.94 7.64
C VAL A 251 -4.79 22.18 6.78
N LEU A 252 -5.90 22.75 6.29
CA LEU A 252 -5.87 24.02 5.55
C LEU A 252 -5.19 25.13 6.38
N PRO A 253 -4.37 26.01 5.77
CA PRO A 253 -3.61 27.04 6.48
C PRO A 253 -4.48 27.99 7.35
N LYS A 254 -5.77 28.13 7.04
CA LYS A 254 -6.73 28.97 7.80
C LYS A 254 -7.25 28.34 9.10
N LYS A 255 -6.97 27.06 9.39
CA LYS A 255 -7.46 26.35 10.59
C LYS A 255 -6.39 26.16 11.68
N LYS A 256 -5.30 26.93 11.61
CA LYS A 256 -4.21 26.92 12.61
C LYS A 256 -4.54 27.64 13.91
N THR A 257 -5.74 28.20 14.07
CA THR A 257 -6.13 28.90 15.29
C THR A 257 -7.28 28.19 16.00
N THR A 258 -7.06 28.02 17.32
CA THR A 258 -8.04 27.75 18.36
C THR A 258 -8.88 26.48 18.24
N GLU A 259 -8.26 25.32 18.48
CA GLU A 259 -8.88 24.26 19.28
C GLU A 259 -7.74 23.36 19.81
N GLY A 260 -7.37 23.61 21.07
CA GLY A 260 -6.28 22.94 21.76
C GLY A 260 -6.59 21.47 22.02
N GLY A 261 -6.03 20.60 21.18
CA GLY A 261 -5.82 19.19 21.48
C GLY A 261 -4.38 18.83 21.12
N ASN A 262 -3.60 18.40 22.11
CA ASN A 262 -2.19 17.97 22.03
C ASN A 262 -1.96 16.72 21.14
N ASP A 263 -2.60 16.58 19.98
CA ASP A 263 -2.41 15.44 19.05
C ASP A 263 -1.67 15.83 17.75
N SER A 264 -0.91 16.94 17.81
CA SER A 264 -0.13 17.52 16.71
C SER A 264 1.31 16.97 16.61
N ASN A 265 1.57 15.75 17.07
CA ASN A 265 2.91 15.19 17.03
C ASN A 265 3.12 14.41 15.71
N MET A 266 4.14 14.85 14.97
CA MET A 266 4.71 14.14 13.83
C MET A 266 5.00 12.69 14.23
N LYS A 267 4.56 11.72 13.43
CA LYS A 267 4.85 10.32 13.73
C LYS A 267 6.20 9.95 13.16
N ILE A 268 7.07 9.41 14.01
CA ILE A 268 8.42 9.01 13.65
C ILE A 268 8.53 7.49 13.65
N ALA A 269 9.21 6.96 12.64
CA ALA A 269 9.70 5.59 12.59
C ALA A 269 11.18 5.58 12.23
N PHE A 270 11.84 4.46 12.48
CA PHE A 270 13.23 4.23 12.11
C PHE A 270 13.31 2.98 11.25
N GLU A 271 14.05 3.07 10.14
CA GLU A 271 14.10 2.02 9.12
C GLU A 271 15.53 1.77 8.68
N SER A 272 15.83 0.53 8.28
CA SER A 272 17.15 0.11 7.80
C SER A 272 17.03 -0.98 6.76
N GLU A 273 17.97 -1.01 5.81
CA GLU A 273 18.05 -2.06 4.79
C GLU A 273 18.27 -3.44 5.45
N LEU A 274 19.16 -3.54 6.44
CA LEU A 274 19.39 -4.77 7.20
C LEU A 274 18.10 -5.30 7.85
N GLN A 275 17.33 -4.42 8.50
CA GLN A 275 16.04 -4.78 9.12
C GLN A 275 15.06 -5.35 8.09
N LYS A 276 14.94 -4.71 6.93
CA LYS A 276 14.10 -5.18 5.82
C LYS A 276 14.57 -6.54 5.32
N LYS A 277 15.88 -6.72 5.14
CA LYS A 277 16.46 -7.97 4.63
C LYS A 277 16.24 -9.15 5.58
N LEU A 278 16.44 -8.94 6.88
CA LEU A 278 16.24 -9.95 7.90
C LEU A 278 14.77 -10.40 7.96
N LYS A 279 13.83 -9.46 7.82
CA LYS A 279 12.41 -9.76 7.75
C LYS A 279 12.05 -10.59 6.52
N ASP A 280 12.46 -10.14 5.34
CA ASP A 280 12.06 -10.77 4.07
C ASP A 280 12.64 -12.17 3.87
N VAL A 281 13.87 -12.41 4.31
CA VAL A 281 14.56 -13.69 4.08
C VAL A 281 14.36 -14.67 5.21
N PHE A 282 14.33 -14.19 6.47
CA PHE A 282 14.34 -15.06 7.64
C PHE A 282 13.07 -14.99 8.50
N GLY A 283 12.18 -14.05 8.22
CA GLY A 283 11.03 -13.76 9.08
C GLY A 283 11.44 -13.13 10.41
N ILE A 284 12.59 -12.46 10.48
CA ILE A 284 13.11 -11.80 11.68
C ILE A 284 12.81 -10.30 11.56
N ASP A 285 11.72 -9.85 12.20
CA ASP A 285 11.31 -8.44 12.19
C ASP A 285 11.86 -7.73 13.43
N MET A 286 12.68 -6.70 13.21
CA MET A 286 13.23 -5.89 14.29
C MET A 286 12.40 -4.62 14.43
N VAL A 287 11.96 -4.26 15.64
CA VAL A 287 11.09 -3.10 15.88
C VAL A 287 11.77 -2.17 16.87
N PHE A 288 12.11 -0.96 16.43
CA PHE A 288 12.74 0.06 17.28
C PHE A 288 11.76 0.70 18.25
N HIS A 289 12.21 0.95 19.47
CA HIS A 289 11.47 1.67 20.52
C HIS A 289 12.08 3.04 20.72
N GLN A 290 11.25 4.08 20.65
CA GLN A 290 11.65 5.47 20.82
C GLN A 290 10.72 6.21 21.77
N LYS A 291 11.17 7.35 22.27
CA LYS A 291 10.38 8.27 23.09
C LYS A 291 10.74 9.72 22.70
N ASP A 292 9.73 10.58 22.59
CA ASP A 292 9.87 12.03 22.43
C ASP A 292 10.87 12.46 21.33
N ASP A 293 10.71 11.92 20.11
CA ASP A 293 11.51 12.21 18.90
C ASP A 293 13.02 11.92 18.98
N LYS A 294 13.47 11.27 20.06
CA LYS A 294 14.86 10.87 20.28
C LYS A 294 15.22 9.61 19.49
N ASN A 295 16.53 9.37 19.37
CA ASN A 295 17.05 8.10 18.86
C ASN A 295 16.45 6.92 19.63
N PRO A 296 16.28 5.76 18.99
CA PRO A 296 15.80 4.57 19.66
C PRO A 296 16.65 4.24 20.89
N PHE A 297 15.99 3.82 21.98
CA PHE A 297 16.66 3.38 23.21
C PHE A 297 16.75 1.85 23.32
N GLY A 298 16.02 1.14 22.47
CA GLY A 298 16.01 -0.31 22.41
C GLY A 298 15.24 -0.81 21.19
N TYR A 299 15.20 -2.12 21.03
CA TYR A 299 14.44 -2.77 19.97
C TYR A 299 13.92 -4.13 20.41
N THR A 300 12.86 -4.59 19.76
CA THR A 300 12.29 -5.94 19.88
C THR A 300 12.63 -6.75 18.64
N VAL A 301 12.88 -8.04 18.80
CA VAL A 301 13.03 -8.99 17.67
C VAL A 301 11.83 -9.93 17.66
N ILE A 302 11.07 -9.93 16.58
CA ILE A 302 9.93 -10.83 16.35
C ILE A 302 10.39 -11.90 15.35
N ASP A 303 10.50 -13.15 15.79
CA ASP A 303 10.81 -14.29 14.93
C ASP A 303 9.52 -14.96 14.46
N HIS A 304 8.99 -14.51 13.32
CA HIS A 304 7.77 -15.03 12.72
C HIS A 304 7.84 -16.52 12.36
N LYS A 305 9.06 -17.07 12.20
CA LYS A 305 9.24 -18.50 11.90
C LYS A 305 8.91 -19.39 13.10
N THR A 306 9.25 -18.95 14.31
CA THR A 306 9.03 -19.74 15.54
C THR A 306 7.89 -19.21 16.40
N GLY A 307 7.34 -18.03 16.04
CA GLY A 307 6.32 -17.37 16.83
C GLY A 307 6.85 -16.92 18.18
N LYS A 308 8.08 -16.39 18.26
CA LYS A 308 8.68 -15.93 19.52
C LYS A 308 9.17 -14.48 19.42
N VAL A 309 8.97 -13.74 20.49
CA VAL A 309 9.38 -12.35 20.63
C VAL A 309 10.52 -12.25 21.65
N TYR A 310 11.59 -11.55 21.29
CA TYR A 310 12.78 -11.35 22.10
C TYR A 310 13.03 -9.87 22.37
N ILE A 311 13.64 -9.59 23.52
CA ILE A 311 14.26 -8.29 23.77
C ILE A 311 15.52 -8.22 22.90
N GLY A 312 15.69 -7.14 22.14
CA GLY A 312 16.78 -7.03 21.17
C GLY A 312 18.17 -7.14 21.79
N SER A 313 18.39 -6.51 22.95
CA SER A 313 19.66 -6.55 23.69
C SER A 313 20.09 -7.96 24.11
N ASP A 314 19.14 -8.89 24.27
CA ASP A 314 19.43 -10.29 24.62
C ASP A 314 19.99 -11.05 23.40
N ILE A 315 19.72 -10.58 22.19
CA ILE A 315 20.29 -11.09 20.95
C ILE A 315 21.65 -10.43 20.68
N MET A 316 21.68 -9.09 20.61
CA MET A 316 22.87 -8.29 20.34
C MET A 316 22.65 -6.85 20.81
N LYS A 317 23.69 -6.13 21.25
CA LYS A 317 23.52 -4.73 21.62
C LYS A 317 23.17 -3.91 20.38
N MET A 318 22.25 -2.95 20.52
CA MET A 318 21.73 -2.18 19.38
C MET A 318 22.84 -1.50 18.57
N ASN A 319 23.81 -0.88 19.23
CA ASN A 319 24.94 -0.19 18.57
C ASN A 319 26.01 -1.14 18.00
N GLU A 320 25.94 -2.45 18.30
CA GLU A 320 26.76 -3.47 17.62
C GLU A 320 26.10 -3.94 16.31
N VAL A 321 24.79 -3.71 16.17
CA VAL A 321 23.99 -4.07 14.99
C VAL A 321 23.87 -2.89 14.06
N PHE A 322 23.47 -1.73 14.56
CA PHE A 322 23.00 -0.59 13.77
C PHE A 322 23.83 0.68 13.97
N GLU A 323 23.98 1.46 12.90
CA GLU A 323 24.54 2.81 12.90
C GLU A 323 23.41 3.81 12.71
N PHE A 324 23.09 4.62 13.72
CA PHE A 324 22.04 5.63 13.62
C PHE A 324 22.57 6.90 12.98
N THR A 325 22.01 7.31 11.84
CA THR A 325 22.38 8.54 11.15
C THR A 325 21.42 9.67 11.49
N SER A 326 21.80 10.91 11.18
CA SER A 326 20.92 12.08 11.27
C SER A 326 19.96 12.20 10.08
N ASP A 327 20.01 11.26 9.14
CA ASP A 327 19.27 11.35 7.90
C ASP A 327 17.79 11.07 8.11
N LYS A 328 16.98 11.77 7.32
CA LYS A 328 15.53 11.71 7.40
C LYS A 328 14.90 11.61 6.02
N LEU A 329 13.75 10.96 5.96
CA LEU A 329 12.95 10.84 4.76
C LEU A 329 11.48 10.99 5.13
N ASP A 330 10.71 11.71 4.33
CA ASP A 330 9.27 11.78 4.56
C ASP A 330 8.61 10.43 4.27
N LYS A 331 7.49 10.17 4.96
CA LYS A 331 6.79 8.90 4.89
C LYS A 331 6.27 8.57 3.48
N LYS A 332 5.83 9.58 2.72
CA LYS A 332 5.27 9.37 1.39
C LYS A 332 6.36 8.91 0.43
N THR A 333 7.49 9.62 0.40
CA THR A 333 8.64 9.24 -0.41
C THR A 333 9.15 7.86 -0.03
N PHE A 334 9.29 7.56 1.26
CA PHE A 334 9.71 6.22 1.71
C PHE A 334 8.75 5.10 1.26
N GLU A 335 7.43 5.33 1.30
CA GLU A 335 6.44 4.37 0.83
C GLU A 335 6.54 4.12 -0.69
N ILE A 336 6.85 5.17 -1.47
CA ILE A 336 7.10 5.11 -2.92
C ILE A 336 8.39 4.32 -3.21
N LEU A 337 9.50 4.62 -2.52
CA LEU A 337 10.78 3.91 -2.71
C LEU A 337 10.61 2.40 -2.52
N LYS A 338 9.84 2.00 -1.50
CA LYS A 338 9.55 0.59 -1.21
C LYS A 338 8.68 -0.10 -2.25
N ASP A 339 7.98 0.64 -3.09
CA ASP A 339 7.08 0.09 -4.10
C ASP A 339 7.78 -0.16 -5.44
N TYR A 340 8.91 0.51 -5.70
CA TYR A 340 9.72 0.26 -6.89
C TYR A 340 10.27 -1.16 -6.94
N ASN A 341 10.32 -1.77 -8.13
CA ASN A 341 10.89 -3.11 -8.32
C ASN A 341 12.42 -3.07 -8.53
N VAL A 342 13.16 -2.68 -7.49
CA VAL A 342 14.63 -2.62 -7.52
C VAL A 342 15.23 -4.03 -7.40
N ARG A 343 15.65 -4.62 -8.54
CA ARG A 343 16.06 -6.03 -8.62
C ARG A 343 17.56 -6.27 -8.65
N SER A 344 18.34 -5.24 -8.98
CA SER A 344 19.79 -5.28 -9.07
C SER A 344 20.40 -3.97 -8.58
N GLN A 345 21.68 -4.01 -8.25
CA GLN A 345 22.46 -2.81 -7.91
C GLN A 345 22.49 -1.78 -9.05
N GLU A 346 22.49 -2.24 -10.31
CA GLU A 346 22.38 -1.36 -11.47
C GLU A 346 21.04 -0.60 -11.48
N THR A 347 19.90 -1.31 -11.35
CA THR A 347 18.59 -0.64 -11.29
C THR A 347 18.46 0.26 -10.07
N LYS A 348 19.12 -0.09 -8.96
CA LYS A 348 19.16 0.74 -7.74
C LYS A 348 19.85 2.07 -8.03
N LYS A 349 21.05 2.02 -8.63
CA LYS A 349 21.84 3.21 -9.01
C LYS A 349 21.08 4.12 -9.97
N ILE A 350 20.55 3.56 -11.05
CA ILE A 350 19.78 4.32 -12.05
C ILE A 350 18.56 4.98 -11.41
N LEU A 351 17.83 4.26 -10.56
CA LEU A 351 16.67 4.83 -9.87
C LEU A 351 17.08 5.93 -8.90
N LEU A 352 18.19 5.75 -8.16
CA LEU A 352 18.70 6.75 -7.24
C LEU A 352 19.09 8.05 -7.96
N GLU A 353 19.80 7.95 -9.08
CA GLU A 353 20.16 9.09 -9.95
C GLU A 353 18.92 9.79 -10.49
N PHE A 354 17.94 9.03 -10.97
CA PHE A 354 16.65 9.56 -11.42
C PHE A 354 15.93 10.34 -10.32
N LEU A 355 15.82 9.75 -9.13
CA LEU A 355 15.08 10.35 -8.02
C LEU A 355 15.76 11.62 -7.51
N ASN A 356 17.09 11.61 -7.35
CA ASN A 356 17.83 12.79 -6.91
C ASN A 356 17.83 13.92 -7.95
N LYS A 357 17.75 13.59 -9.24
CA LYS A 357 17.58 14.60 -10.31
C LYS A 357 16.20 15.25 -10.29
N ASN A 358 15.14 14.47 -10.03
CA ASN A 358 13.75 14.96 -10.10
C ASN A 358 13.19 15.43 -8.75
N ASN A 359 13.85 15.09 -7.65
CA ASN A 359 13.46 15.44 -6.29
C ASN A 359 14.70 15.69 -5.41
N ALA A 360 15.49 16.70 -5.77
CA ALA A 360 16.76 17.01 -5.11
C ALA A 360 16.59 17.33 -3.61
N GLU A 361 15.45 17.89 -3.21
CA GLU A 361 15.15 18.24 -1.81
C GLU A 361 15.08 17.02 -0.88
N ALA A 362 14.79 15.84 -1.42
CA ALA A 362 14.66 14.61 -0.62
C ALA A 362 16.02 13.99 -0.24
N GLU A 363 17.12 14.41 -0.86
CA GLU A 363 18.49 13.94 -0.60
C GLU A 363 18.59 12.41 -0.39
N ILE A 364 17.98 11.65 -1.29
CA ILE A 364 17.83 10.20 -1.11
C ILE A 364 19.21 9.54 -1.19
N LYS A 365 19.58 8.82 -0.13
CA LYS A 365 20.85 8.08 -0.04
C LYS A 365 20.67 6.62 -0.44
N ASP A 366 21.75 5.99 -0.87
CA ASP A 366 21.74 4.59 -1.33
C ASP A 366 21.13 3.62 -0.30
N PHE A 367 21.45 3.78 0.99
CA PHE A 367 20.94 2.91 2.05
C PHE A 367 19.47 3.19 2.44
N MET A 368 18.82 4.20 1.85
CA MET A 368 17.38 4.46 2.01
C MET A 368 16.52 3.78 0.94
N LEU A 369 17.14 3.39 -0.19
CA LEU A 369 16.48 2.67 -1.28
C LEU A 369 16.72 1.16 -1.08
N PHE A 370 15.69 0.41 -0.72
CA PHE A 370 15.84 -1.01 -0.46
C PHE A 370 15.67 -1.84 -1.74
N GLU A 371 16.41 -2.94 -1.85
CA GLU A 371 16.10 -3.96 -2.86
C GLU A 371 14.65 -4.46 -2.69
N ASN A 372 13.94 -4.57 -3.80
CA ASN A 372 12.60 -5.12 -3.85
C ASN A 372 12.45 -6.02 -5.07
N ARG A 373 12.52 -7.33 -4.80
CA ARG A 373 12.34 -8.38 -5.81
C ARG A 373 10.87 -8.68 -6.10
N GLY A 374 9.96 -7.98 -5.44
CA GLY A 374 8.53 -8.03 -5.73
C GLY A 374 8.25 -7.77 -7.20
N LYS A 375 7.29 -8.50 -7.76
CA LYS A 375 6.82 -8.28 -9.12
C LYS A 375 5.55 -7.47 -9.05
N LYS A 376 5.43 -6.49 -9.96
CA LYS A 376 4.13 -5.94 -10.28
C LYS A 376 3.26 -7.06 -10.84
N ASP A 377 1.97 -7.02 -10.54
CA ASP A 377 1.01 -7.97 -11.11
C ASP A 377 1.01 -7.85 -12.65
N LEU A 378 0.45 -8.87 -13.30
CA LEU A 378 0.50 -8.97 -14.76
C LEU A 378 -0.25 -7.81 -15.45
N GLU A 379 -1.33 -7.31 -14.86
CA GLU A 379 -2.10 -6.21 -15.44
C GLU A 379 -1.32 -4.91 -15.37
N THR A 380 -0.73 -4.59 -14.21
CA THR A 380 0.15 -3.44 -14.04
C THR A 380 1.36 -3.51 -14.97
N TYR A 381 2.01 -4.68 -15.07
CA TYR A 381 3.14 -4.86 -15.99
C TYR A 381 2.74 -4.61 -17.46
N ARG A 382 1.57 -5.11 -17.90
CA ARG A 382 1.05 -4.86 -19.25
C ARG A 382 0.76 -3.38 -19.49
N LYS A 383 0.22 -2.66 -18.49
CA LYS A 383 0.03 -1.20 -18.56
C LYS A 383 1.36 -0.47 -18.70
N VAL A 384 2.36 -0.83 -17.90
CA VAL A 384 3.72 -0.27 -18.04
C VAL A 384 4.28 -0.50 -19.44
N GLN A 385 4.16 -1.72 -19.99
CA GLN A 385 4.62 -2.00 -21.36
C GLN A 385 3.88 -1.15 -22.40
N PHE A 386 2.56 -1.03 -22.28
CA PHE A 386 1.75 -0.24 -23.19
C PHE A 386 2.12 1.24 -23.14
N GLU A 387 2.14 1.85 -21.96
CA GLU A 387 2.45 3.27 -21.79
C GLU A 387 3.89 3.59 -22.23
N VAL A 388 4.87 2.72 -21.96
CA VAL A 388 6.26 2.89 -22.42
C VAL A 388 6.39 2.77 -23.95
N LYS A 389 5.67 1.82 -24.57
CA LYS A 389 5.65 1.71 -26.04
C LYS A 389 5.01 2.93 -26.69
N ASP A 390 3.91 3.41 -26.13
CA ASP A 390 3.20 4.57 -26.63
C ASP A 390 4.07 5.83 -26.55
N PHE A 391 4.71 6.05 -25.39
CA PHE A 391 5.67 7.13 -25.15
C PHE A 391 6.77 7.16 -26.23
N ILE A 392 7.38 6.00 -26.55
CA ILE A 392 8.45 5.92 -27.56
C ILE A 392 7.92 6.17 -28.98
N ARG A 393 6.73 5.64 -29.31
CA ARG A 393 6.18 5.73 -30.67
C ARG A 393 5.64 7.11 -31.00
N ASN A 394 4.97 7.75 -30.05
CA ASN A 394 4.22 8.97 -30.30
C ASN A 394 5.02 10.23 -30.02
N ASN A 395 6.11 10.15 -29.24
CA ASN A 395 7.05 11.25 -28.96
C ASN A 395 6.36 12.60 -28.69
N LYS A 396 5.18 12.55 -28.04
CA LYS A 396 4.29 13.70 -27.91
C LYS A 396 4.48 14.32 -26.53
N ASN A 397 5.05 15.53 -26.54
CA ASN A 397 4.91 16.55 -25.49
C ASN A 397 3.43 16.92 -25.27
N THR A 398 2.59 15.97 -24.86
CA THR A 398 1.33 16.29 -24.19
C THR A 398 1.67 16.42 -22.72
N ASN A 399 1.21 17.51 -22.10
CA ASN A 399 1.54 17.89 -20.71
C ASN A 399 1.19 16.81 -19.64
N ASP A 400 0.64 15.66 -20.04
CA ASP A 400 0.24 14.53 -19.19
C ASP A 400 1.31 13.43 -19.04
N GLU A 401 2.36 13.36 -19.88
CA GLU A 401 3.36 12.27 -19.86
C GLU A 401 4.56 12.51 -18.92
N LYS A 402 4.35 13.08 -17.73
CA LYS A 402 5.42 13.21 -16.69
C LYS A 402 5.79 11.89 -16.01
N ASN A 403 5.19 10.77 -16.43
CA ASN A 403 5.28 9.53 -15.69
C ASN A 403 6.38 8.58 -16.16
N ILE A 404 6.95 8.80 -17.35
CA ILE A 404 7.93 7.89 -17.96
C ILE A 404 9.24 8.64 -18.22
N SER A 405 10.36 7.99 -17.94
CA SER A 405 11.69 8.51 -18.25
C SER A 405 12.59 7.38 -18.74
N ILE A 406 13.34 7.65 -19.82
CA ILE A 406 14.29 6.71 -20.38
C ILE A 406 15.71 7.16 -20.00
N ILE A 407 16.47 6.26 -19.40
CA ILE A 407 17.80 6.55 -18.84
C ILE A 407 18.78 5.50 -19.35
N LYS A 408 19.96 5.95 -19.77
CA LYS A 408 21.04 5.06 -20.16
C LYS A 408 21.90 4.71 -18.93
N GLY A 409 22.03 3.43 -18.63
CA GLY A 409 22.92 2.93 -17.58
C GLY A 409 24.38 2.97 -17.99
N GLU A 410 25.28 2.79 -17.03
CA GLU A 410 26.73 2.72 -17.29
C GLU A 410 27.11 1.47 -18.10
N ASP A 411 26.28 0.43 -18.03
CA ASP A 411 26.38 -0.78 -18.85
C ASP A 411 26.03 -0.54 -20.33
N GLY A 412 25.69 0.70 -20.71
CA GLY A 412 25.30 1.11 -22.04
C GLY A 412 23.87 0.75 -22.43
N LYS A 413 23.11 0.05 -21.57
CA LYS A 413 21.71 -0.31 -21.81
C LYS A 413 20.77 0.82 -21.42
N MET A 414 19.61 0.82 -22.04
CA MET A 414 18.55 1.78 -21.73
C MET A 414 17.54 1.17 -20.76
N TYR A 415 17.08 1.96 -19.81
CA TYR A 415 16.12 1.60 -18.78
C TYR A 415 14.94 2.57 -18.82
N ALA A 416 13.73 2.05 -18.62
CA ALA A 416 12.55 2.88 -18.39
C ALA A 416 12.24 2.96 -16.90
N VAL A 417 12.02 4.18 -16.41
CA VAL A 417 11.45 4.46 -15.09
C VAL A 417 10.02 4.94 -15.28
N HIS A 418 9.08 4.29 -14.62
CA HIS A 418 7.68 4.65 -14.60
C HIS A 418 7.29 5.09 -13.18
N THR A 419 7.05 6.39 -12.98
CA THR A 419 6.77 6.96 -11.65
C THR A 419 5.40 6.53 -11.15
N ARG A 420 4.35 6.57 -11.98
CA ARG A 420 2.99 6.19 -11.56
C ARG A 420 2.87 4.76 -11.03
N PHE A 421 3.48 3.78 -11.71
CA PHE A 421 3.42 2.37 -11.32
C PHE A 421 4.62 1.94 -10.45
N HIS A 422 5.49 2.88 -10.10
CA HIS A 422 6.78 2.64 -9.44
C HIS A 422 7.51 1.46 -10.09
N TYR A 423 7.81 1.59 -11.38
CA TYR A 423 8.48 0.55 -12.15
C TYR A 423 9.85 1.02 -12.64
N ILE A 424 10.83 0.12 -12.60
CA ILE A 424 12.10 0.29 -13.32
C ILE A 424 12.49 -1.02 -14.02
N GLY A 425 12.95 -0.94 -15.26
CA GLY A 425 13.46 -2.12 -15.97
C GLY A 425 14.09 -1.80 -17.31
N ALA A 426 14.81 -2.78 -17.86
CA ALA A 426 15.44 -2.65 -19.17
C ALA A 426 14.41 -2.34 -20.26
N LEU A 427 14.68 -1.32 -21.06
CA LEU A 427 13.79 -0.83 -22.10
C LEU A 427 13.48 -1.91 -23.13
N GLN A 428 14.51 -2.64 -23.57
CA GLN A 428 14.42 -3.77 -24.49
C GLN A 428 13.41 -4.83 -24.03
N SER A 429 13.32 -5.11 -22.73
CA SER A 429 12.35 -6.07 -22.18
C SER A 429 10.91 -5.55 -22.16
N LEU A 430 10.71 -4.24 -22.22
CA LEU A 430 9.37 -3.64 -22.24
C LEU A 430 8.83 -3.52 -23.66
N ILE A 431 9.67 -3.11 -24.60
CA ILE A 431 9.25 -2.81 -25.97
C ILE A 431 9.50 -3.94 -26.96
N GLY A 432 10.41 -4.86 -26.62
CA GLY A 432 10.82 -5.97 -27.47
C GLY A 432 11.93 -5.60 -28.44
N GLU A 433 12.63 -6.62 -28.95
CA GLU A 433 13.86 -6.47 -29.74
C GLU A 433 13.67 -5.57 -30.97
N LYS A 434 12.60 -5.80 -31.73
CA LYS A 434 12.35 -5.08 -32.99
C LYS A 434 12.19 -3.58 -32.77
N GLU A 435 11.47 -3.17 -31.73
CA GLU A 435 11.27 -1.75 -31.41
C GLU A 435 12.54 -1.14 -30.82
N TYR A 436 13.27 -1.92 -30.01
CA TYR A 436 14.54 -1.49 -29.45
C TYR A 436 15.60 -1.22 -30.53
N GLN A 437 15.73 -2.10 -31.52
CA GLN A 437 16.66 -1.89 -32.64
C GLN A 437 16.28 -0.69 -33.51
N LYS A 438 14.98 -0.43 -33.72
CA LYS A 438 14.51 0.79 -34.41
C LYS A 438 14.92 2.07 -33.66
N LEU A 439 14.91 2.03 -32.33
CA LEU A 439 15.34 3.16 -31.49
C LEU A 439 16.86 3.40 -31.58
N LEU A 440 17.66 2.34 -31.65
CA LEU A 440 19.11 2.43 -31.78
C LEU A 440 19.55 2.87 -33.19
N ASN A 441 18.84 2.41 -34.23
CA ASN A 441 19.20 2.62 -35.64
C ASN A 441 18.02 3.25 -36.42
N PRO A 442 17.72 4.55 -36.23
CA PRO A 442 16.57 5.20 -36.85
C PRO A 442 16.62 5.26 -38.40
N ILE A 443 17.81 5.11 -39.00
CA ILE A 443 18.04 5.28 -40.45
C ILE A 443 17.52 4.08 -41.28
N GLN A 444 17.44 2.86 -40.73
CA GLN A 444 16.93 1.67 -41.44
C GLN A 444 15.40 1.49 -41.34
N ALA A 445 14.68 2.33 -40.58
CA ALA A 445 13.25 2.15 -40.33
C ALA A 445 12.33 2.65 -41.47
N ASN A 446 12.88 3.35 -42.48
CA ASN A 446 12.10 3.92 -43.58
C ASN A 446 11.85 2.99 -44.78
N GLU A 447 12.45 1.79 -44.83
CA GLU A 447 12.25 0.87 -45.98
C GLU A 447 11.18 -0.20 -45.76
N ASN A 448 10.69 -0.42 -44.53
CA ASN A 448 9.74 -1.50 -44.23
C ASN A 448 8.39 -0.99 -43.69
N ARG A 449 7.72 -0.12 -44.45
CA ARG A 449 6.39 0.44 -44.13
C ARG A 449 5.22 -0.22 -44.87
N THR A 450 5.39 -1.46 -45.30
CA THR A 450 4.31 -2.30 -45.82
C THR A 450 4.50 -3.70 -45.28
N GLU A 451 3.80 -4.01 -44.19
CA GLU A 451 3.06 -5.26 -44.02
C GLU A 451 2.58 -5.45 -42.57
N ASN A 452 1.33 -5.89 -42.47
CA ASN A 452 0.71 -6.63 -41.38
C ASN A 452 0.02 -5.85 -40.25
N ASN A 453 -1.18 -5.37 -40.60
CA ASN A 453 -2.35 -5.49 -39.74
C ASN A 453 -2.81 -6.96 -39.74
N GLU A 454 -2.38 -7.73 -38.75
CA GLU A 454 -3.06 -8.92 -38.21
C GLU A 454 -2.12 -9.56 -37.21
N ARG A 455 -2.31 -9.33 -35.89
CA ARG A 455 -1.75 -10.16 -34.78
C ARG A 455 -2.11 -9.63 -33.39
N ASN A 456 -3.40 -9.49 -33.08
CA ASN A 456 -3.83 -9.23 -31.69
C ASN A 456 -3.88 -10.50 -30.81
N GLY A 457 -3.84 -11.71 -31.40
CA GLY A 457 -3.83 -12.98 -30.65
C GLY A 457 -2.44 -13.46 -30.20
N LEU A 458 -1.43 -13.39 -31.08
CA LEU A 458 -0.06 -13.88 -30.83
C LEU A 458 0.74 -13.01 -29.83
N SER A 459 0.40 -11.72 -29.72
CA SER A 459 1.02 -10.79 -28.76
C SER A 459 0.78 -11.23 -27.31
N LYS A 460 -0.42 -11.73 -26.99
CA LYS A 460 -0.79 -12.12 -25.62
C LYS A 460 0.04 -13.32 -25.14
N THR A 461 0.19 -14.34 -25.99
CA THR A 461 0.97 -15.56 -25.68
C THR A 461 2.46 -15.28 -25.57
N VAL A 462 3.02 -14.45 -26.46
CA VAL A 462 4.44 -14.03 -26.39
C VAL A 462 4.71 -13.20 -25.13
N ASN A 463 3.78 -12.32 -24.74
CA ASN A 463 3.90 -11.54 -23.50
C ASN A 463 3.77 -12.43 -22.25
N GLU A 464 2.93 -13.45 -22.28
CA GLU A 464 2.84 -14.45 -21.20
C GLU A 464 4.13 -15.25 -21.09
N MET A 465 4.70 -15.69 -22.21
CA MET A 465 5.98 -16.42 -22.27
C MET A 465 7.17 -15.55 -21.83
N LEU A 466 7.19 -14.26 -22.20
CA LEU A 466 8.20 -13.30 -21.75
C LEU A 466 8.07 -13.01 -20.24
N PHE A 467 6.83 -12.89 -19.74
CA PHE A 467 6.57 -12.77 -18.30
C PHE A 467 7.03 -14.03 -17.55
N GLU A 468 6.85 -15.23 -18.13
CA GLU A 468 7.39 -16.49 -17.61
C GLU A 468 8.92 -16.57 -17.66
N LEU A 469 9.56 -16.06 -18.72
CA LEU A 469 11.01 -15.97 -18.82
C LEU A 469 11.60 -14.99 -17.78
N LEU A 470 10.88 -13.91 -17.47
CA LEU A 470 11.18 -13.03 -16.33
C LEU A 470 10.89 -13.71 -14.97
N LYS A 471 10.17 -14.84 -14.91
CA LYS A 471 10.15 -15.73 -13.72
C LYS A 471 11.44 -16.54 -13.62
N SER A 472 12.02 -17.01 -14.72
CA SER A 472 13.21 -17.86 -14.68
C SER A 472 14.53 -17.08 -14.55
N SER A 473 14.63 -15.84 -15.06
CA SER A 473 15.85 -15.02 -15.00
C SER A 473 16.11 -14.34 -13.64
N GLY A 474 15.22 -14.52 -12.66
CA GLY A 474 15.32 -13.93 -11.32
C GLY A 474 15.95 -14.80 -10.24
N THR A 475 16.41 -16.03 -10.54
CA THR A 475 17.13 -16.85 -9.55
C THR A 475 18.61 -16.50 -9.51
N ALA A 476 18.95 -15.27 -9.13
CA ALA A 476 20.25 -15.02 -8.51
C ALA A 476 20.20 -15.63 -7.10
N LYS A 477 20.56 -16.92 -7.05
CA LYS A 477 20.68 -17.72 -5.82
C LYS A 477 21.66 -17.01 -4.88
N ASP A 478 21.20 -16.70 -3.68
CA ASP A 478 21.99 -16.10 -2.62
C ASP A 478 23.27 -16.95 -2.41
N PRO A 479 24.48 -16.35 -2.45
CA PRO A 479 25.73 -17.05 -2.15
C PRO A 479 25.67 -17.82 -0.80
N ALA A 480 24.91 -17.32 0.17
CA ALA A 480 24.66 -18.00 1.44
C ALA A 480 23.78 -19.27 1.29
N GLU A 481 22.89 -19.31 0.30
CA GLU A 481 22.07 -20.48 -0.02
C GLU A 481 22.89 -21.56 -0.76
N ILE A 482 23.88 -21.15 -1.56
CA ILE A 482 24.87 -22.04 -2.19
C ILE A 482 25.73 -22.71 -1.11
N GLU A 483 26.17 -21.96 -0.10
CA GLU A 483 26.96 -22.47 1.02
C GLU A 483 26.15 -23.47 1.87
N LEU A 484 24.87 -23.18 2.13
CA LEU A 484 23.94 -24.07 2.83
C LEU A 484 23.66 -25.37 2.05
N LYS A 485 23.55 -25.31 0.72
CA LYS A 485 23.40 -26.50 -0.14
C LYS A 485 24.69 -27.31 -0.23
N LYS A 486 25.87 -26.69 -0.28
CA LYS A 486 27.17 -27.38 -0.21
C LYS A 486 27.36 -28.13 1.11
N ARG A 487 26.94 -27.55 2.24
CA ARG A 487 26.99 -28.21 3.57
C ARG A 487 25.98 -29.36 3.69
N ARG A 488 24.82 -29.29 3.02
CA ARG A 488 23.83 -30.38 2.97
C ARG A 488 24.24 -31.55 2.08
N LYS A 489 25.01 -31.31 1.01
CA LYS A 489 25.57 -32.36 0.14
C LYS A 489 26.77 -33.11 0.72
N LYS A 490 27.46 -32.57 1.74
CA LYS A 490 28.56 -33.27 2.46
C LYS A 490 28.09 -34.13 3.64
N ARG A 491 26.77 -34.21 3.90
CA ARG A 491 26.15 -34.97 5.01
C ARG A 491 25.17 -36.05 4.54
N ARG A 492 25.14 -36.32 3.25
CA ARG A 492 24.65 -37.56 2.64
C ARG A 492 25.85 -38.19 1.98
#